data_AF-A0A2S9HS36-F1
#
_entry.id   AF-A0A2S9HS36-F1
#
_cell.length_a   1.000
_cell.length_b   1.000
_cell.length_c   1.000
_cell.angle_alpha   90.00
_cell.angle_beta   90.00
_cell.angle_gamma   90.00
#
_symmetry.space_group_name_H-M   'P 1'
#
loop_
_entity.id
_entity.type
_entity.pdbx_description
1 polymer ?
#
loop_
_entity_poly.entity_id
_entity_poly.type
_entity_poly.pdbx_seq_one_letter_code
_entity_poly.pdbx_strand_id
1 'polypeptide(L)'
;MAANNNGFADALEDINTLLRVNKQVEMDVLEEAAKYFASKLKANIKLSNKNKRTHLKNSLKVVIKNDRVSVEFEDRAWYWYLAEHGHKKANGRGRVKGLHFSQNTFDTEGDKVADILAEKIIDKMEG
;
A
#
# COMPACT_ATOMS: atom_id res chain seq x y z
N MET A 1 -3.73 -45.90 20.35
CA MET A 1 -3.25 -44.57 19.93
C MET A 1 -2.54 -43.98 21.13
N ALA A 2 -1.21 -44.03 21.17
CA ALA A 2 -0.46 -43.47 22.30
C ALA A 2 -0.59 -41.94 22.26
N ALA A 3 -1.09 -41.34 23.34
CA ALA A 3 -1.10 -39.90 23.50
C ALA A 3 0.36 -39.42 23.54
N ASN A 4 0.75 -38.58 22.57
CA ASN A 4 2.09 -38.06 22.44
C ASN A 4 2.29 -36.93 23.48
N ASN A 5 2.43 -37.31 24.76
CA ASN A 5 2.66 -36.38 25.89
C ASN A 5 4.15 -36.02 26.02
N ASN A 6 4.84 -35.75 24.91
CA ASN A 6 6.18 -35.19 25.00
C ASN A 6 6.05 -33.65 24.95
N GLY A 7 6.63 -32.95 25.93
CA GLY A 7 6.58 -31.47 25.97
C GLY A 7 7.17 -30.77 24.74
N PHE A 8 7.75 -31.52 23.79
CA PHE A 8 8.14 -31.05 22.47
C PHE A 8 6.95 -30.79 21.54
N ALA A 9 5.85 -31.54 21.66
CA ALA A 9 4.64 -31.29 20.88
C ALA A 9 4.00 -29.96 21.31
N ASP A 10 3.87 -29.74 22.62
CA ASP A 10 3.34 -28.50 23.18
C ASP A 10 4.25 -27.29 22.85
N ALA A 11 5.57 -27.44 23.01
CA ALA A 11 6.51 -26.40 22.62
C ALA A 11 6.46 -26.07 21.12
N LEU A 12 6.22 -27.07 20.25
CA LEU A 12 6.05 -26.84 18.82
C LEU A 12 4.73 -26.13 18.49
N GLU A 13 3.65 -26.45 19.22
CA GLU A 13 2.37 -25.77 19.10
C GLU A 13 2.46 -24.29 19.52
N ASP A 14 3.16 -24.01 20.63
CA ASP A 14 3.44 -22.66 21.10
C ASP A 14 4.27 -21.88 20.08
N ILE A 15 5.36 -22.47 19.56
CA ILE A 15 6.18 -21.84 18.51
C ILE A 15 5.36 -21.54 17.26
N ASN A 16 4.53 -22.49 16.81
CA ASN A 16 3.66 -22.28 15.64
C ASN A 16 2.63 -21.18 15.88
N THR A 17 2.09 -21.08 17.09
CA THR A 17 1.15 -20.03 17.48
C THR A 17 1.83 -18.67 17.48
N LEU A 18 3.02 -18.55 18.08
CA LEU A 18 3.82 -17.34 18.07
C LEU A 18 4.19 -16.89 16.64
N LEU A 19 4.62 -17.83 15.78
CA LEU A 19 4.91 -17.54 14.37
C LEU A 19 3.67 -17.06 13.61
N ARG A 20 2.50 -17.64 13.88
CA ARG A 20 1.23 -17.23 13.26
C ARG A 20 0.80 -15.83 13.72
N VAL A 21 0.85 -15.56 15.02
CA VAL A 21 0.56 -14.22 15.58
C VAL A 21 1.52 -13.19 14.98
N ASN A 22 2.80 -13.55 14.83
CA ASN A 22 3.80 -12.67 14.25
C ASN A 22 3.43 -12.29 12.80
N LYS A 23 3.08 -13.28 11.97
CA LYS A 23 2.63 -13.06 10.59
C LYS A 23 1.36 -12.23 10.48
N GLN A 24 0.38 -12.45 11.37
CA GLN A 24 -0.86 -11.66 11.34
C GLN A 24 -0.56 -10.18 11.57
N VAL A 25 0.22 -9.87 12.60
CA VAL A 25 0.58 -8.49 12.92
C VAL A 25 1.43 -7.86 11.81
N GLU A 26 2.34 -8.62 11.18
CA GLU A 26 3.08 -8.13 10.00
C GLU A 26 2.12 -7.71 8.88
N MET A 27 1.13 -8.54 8.59
CA MET A 27 0.12 -8.23 7.57
C MET A 27 -0.75 -7.03 7.95
N ASP A 28 -1.14 -6.89 9.22
CA ASP A 28 -1.94 -5.76 9.70
C ASP A 28 -1.18 -4.43 9.54
N VAL A 29 0.13 -4.45 9.85
CA VAL A 29 1.03 -3.30 9.72
C VAL A 29 1.23 -2.90 8.26
N LEU A 30 1.47 -3.89 7.39
CA LEU A 30 1.56 -3.66 5.95
C LEU A 30 0.24 -3.11 5.38
N GLU A 31 -0.90 -3.58 5.89
CA GLU A 31 -2.22 -3.08 5.50
C GLU A 31 -2.43 -1.63 5.95
N GLU A 32 -2.06 -1.30 7.18
CA GLU A 32 -2.17 0.05 7.73
C GLU A 32 -1.30 1.05 6.95
N ALA A 33 -0.03 0.71 6.73
CA ALA A 33 0.89 1.50 5.92
C ALA A 33 0.37 1.68 4.48
N ALA A 34 -0.16 0.62 3.86
CA ALA A 34 -0.72 0.69 2.52
C ALA A 34 -2.00 1.55 2.46
N LYS A 35 -2.88 1.47 3.46
CA LYS A 35 -4.08 2.32 3.57
C LYS A 35 -3.69 3.78 3.72
N TYR A 36 -2.71 4.07 4.57
CA TYR A 36 -2.17 5.41 4.75
C TYR A 36 -1.64 5.97 3.42
N PHE A 37 -0.71 5.24 2.78
CA PHE A 37 -0.13 5.64 1.50
C PHE A 37 -1.20 5.84 0.42
N ALA A 38 -2.16 4.91 0.31
CA ALA A 38 -3.26 5.02 -0.64
C ALA A 38 -4.12 6.27 -0.41
N SER A 39 -4.37 6.66 0.84
CA SER A 39 -5.14 7.87 1.17
C SER A 39 -4.43 9.15 0.67
N LYS A 40 -3.10 9.23 0.82
CA LYS A 40 -2.27 10.35 0.37
C LYS A 40 -2.15 10.39 -1.14
N LEU A 41 -1.90 9.23 -1.75
CA LEU A 41 -1.85 9.09 -3.20
C LEU A 41 -3.19 9.51 -3.83
N LYS A 42 -4.31 9.09 -3.25
CA LYS A 42 -5.66 9.47 -3.69
C LYS A 42 -5.91 10.97 -3.60
N ALA A 43 -5.38 11.65 -2.58
CA ALA A 43 -5.47 13.11 -2.46
C ALA A 43 -4.71 13.82 -3.59
N ASN A 44 -3.54 13.30 -3.98
CA ASN A 44 -2.68 13.85 -5.02
C ASN A 44 -3.22 13.65 -6.45
N ILE A 45 -4.04 12.63 -6.68
CA ILE A 45 -4.67 12.38 -7.99
C ILE A 45 -5.86 13.31 -8.19
N LYS A 46 -5.77 14.18 -9.20
CA LYS A 46 -6.88 15.04 -9.63
C LYS A 46 -7.92 14.25 -10.42
N LEU A 47 -9.19 14.56 -10.20
CA LEU A 47 -10.28 14.03 -11.03
C LEU A 47 -10.16 14.60 -12.45
N SER A 48 -10.19 13.73 -13.44
CA SER A 48 -10.26 14.15 -14.85
C SER A 48 -11.65 14.68 -15.17
N ASN A 49 -11.74 15.89 -15.70
CA ASN A 49 -12.99 16.45 -16.22
C ASN A 49 -13.43 15.81 -17.55
N LYS A 50 -12.58 15.00 -18.20
CA LYS A 50 -12.85 14.41 -19.52
C LYS A 50 -13.79 13.20 -19.48
N ASN A 51 -13.76 12.41 -18.41
CA ASN A 51 -14.67 11.28 -18.24
C ASN A 51 -15.25 11.30 -16.83
N LYS A 52 -16.52 11.70 -16.71
CA LYS A 52 -17.26 11.78 -15.44
C LYS A 52 -17.64 10.40 -14.87
N ARG A 53 -17.52 9.33 -15.66
CA ARG A 53 -17.96 7.98 -15.27
C ARG A 53 -16.83 7.13 -14.69
N THR A 54 -15.58 7.40 -15.05
CA THR A 54 -14.43 6.59 -14.60
C THR A 54 -13.25 7.50 -14.28
N HIS A 55 -12.84 7.54 -13.01
CA HIS A 55 -11.70 8.32 -12.55
C HIS A 55 -10.65 7.40 -11.94
N LEU A 56 -9.36 7.59 -12.28
CA LEU A 56 -8.24 6.83 -11.69
C LEU A 56 -8.22 6.91 -10.16
N LYS A 57 -8.57 8.08 -9.62
CA LYS A 57 -8.71 8.29 -8.17
C LYS A 57 -9.65 7.27 -7.51
N ASN A 58 -10.66 6.81 -8.25
CA ASN A 58 -11.69 5.90 -7.76
C ASN A 58 -11.34 4.42 -8.00
N SER A 59 -10.32 4.13 -8.80
CA SER A 59 -9.85 2.75 -9.05
C SER A 59 -8.69 2.34 -8.14
N LEU A 60 -8.20 3.25 -7.28
CA LEU A 60 -7.14 2.95 -6.31
C LEU A 60 -7.69 2.05 -5.20
N LYS A 61 -7.05 0.90 -4.97
CA LYS A 61 -7.38 -0.03 -3.90
C LYS A 61 -6.14 -0.63 -3.24
N VAL A 62 -6.30 -1.03 -1.99
CA VAL A 62 -5.32 -1.87 -1.28
C VAL A 62 -5.71 -3.32 -1.53
N VAL A 63 -4.76 -4.12 -1.97
CA VAL A 63 -4.93 -5.54 -2.30
C VAL A 63 -3.99 -6.36 -1.45
N ILE A 64 -4.57 -7.30 -0.70
CA ILE A 64 -3.86 -8.25 0.15
C ILE A 64 -3.82 -9.57 -0.60
N LYS A 65 -2.62 -10.07 -0.90
CA LYS A 65 -2.39 -11.35 -1.59
C LYS A 65 -1.39 -12.15 -0.77
N ASN A 66 -1.86 -13.19 -0.09
CA ASN A 66 -1.04 -14.10 0.71
C ASN A 66 -0.17 -13.34 1.74
N ASP A 67 1.09 -13.12 1.39
CA ASP A 67 2.19 -12.56 2.18
C ASP A 67 2.57 -11.12 1.78
N ARG A 68 1.79 -10.49 0.89
CA ARG A 68 2.04 -9.13 0.43
C ARG A 68 0.80 -8.26 0.46
N VAL A 69 1.02 -7.00 0.79
CA VAL A 69 0.06 -5.92 0.64
C VAL A 69 0.55 -4.99 -0.46
N SER A 70 -0.34 -4.63 -1.37
CA SER A 70 -0.02 -3.78 -2.52
C SER A 70 -1.10 -2.73 -2.73
N VAL A 71 -0.69 -1.56 -3.21
CA VAL A 71 -1.61 -0.50 -3.64
C VAL A 71 -1.71 -0.57 -5.16
N GLU A 72 -2.86 -1.00 -5.65
CA GLU A 72 -3.10 -1.27 -7.08
C GLU A 72 -4.17 -0.32 -7.62
N PHE A 73 -4.08 0.00 -8.91
CA PHE A 73 -5.21 0.57 -9.66
C PHE A 73 -5.95 -0.58 -10.34
N GLU A 74 -7.28 -0.63 -10.22
CA GLU A 74 -8.07 -1.64 -10.95
C GLU A 74 -7.83 -1.57 -12.46
N ASP A 75 -8.06 -2.72 -13.13
CA ASP A 75 -7.85 -3.15 -14.54
C ASP A 75 -8.36 -2.19 -15.65
N ARG A 76 -8.74 -0.97 -15.28
CA ARG A 76 -8.90 0.20 -16.13
C ARG A 76 -7.56 0.93 -16.30
N ALA A 77 -6.50 0.19 -16.60
CA ALA A 77 -5.11 0.66 -16.74
C ALA A 77 -4.85 1.64 -17.92
N TRP A 78 -5.90 2.30 -18.45
CA TRP A 78 -5.78 3.32 -19.50
C TRP A 78 -5.60 4.74 -18.96
N TYR A 79 -5.39 4.94 -17.66
CA TYR A 79 -5.05 6.26 -17.11
C TYR A 79 -3.56 6.55 -17.16
N TRP A 80 -3.00 6.47 -18.36
CA TRP A 80 -1.87 7.32 -18.68
C TRP A 80 -2.49 8.72 -18.77
N TYR A 81 -2.41 9.49 -17.69
CA TYR A 81 -2.57 10.93 -17.82
C TYR A 81 -1.37 11.39 -18.65
N LEU A 82 -1.52 11.33 -19.97
CA LEU A 82 -0.53 11.65 -21.00
C LEU A 82 0.11 13.00 -20.66
N ALA A 83 1.18 12.87 -19.93
CA ALA A 83 2.12 13.90 -19.63
C ALA A 83 3.49 13.50 -20.21
N GLU A 84 3.57 12.28 -20.77
CA GLU A 84 4.64 11.80 -21.65
C GLU A 84 4.60 12.40 -23.07
N HIS A 85 3.44 12.90 -23.52
CA HIS A 85 3.37 13.71 -24.76
C HIS A 85 2.97 15.17 -24.51
N GLY A 86 3.11 15.65 -23.27
CA GLY A 86 2.66 16.93 -22.74
C GLY A 86 1.96 17.88 -23.72
N HIS A 87 0.66 18.10 -23.49
CA HIS A 87 -0.11 19.08 -24.28
C HIS A 87 0.48 20.48 -24.12
N LYS A 88 0.47 21.26 -25.21
CA LYS A 88 0.70 22.72 -25.13
C LYS A 88 -0.30 23.28 -24.12
N LYS A 89 0.19 24.08 -23.17
CA LYS A 89 -0.71 24.85 -22.30
C LYS A 89 -1.68 25.65 -23.18
N ALA A 90 -2.90 25.91 -22.71
CA ALA A 90 -3.92 26.64 -23.47
C ALA A 90 -3.44 28.02 -23.99
N ASN A 91 -2.43 28.59 -23.34
CA ASN A 91 -1.76 29.85 -23.71
C ASN A 91 -0.48 29.68 -24.56
N GLY A 92 -0.23 28.49 -25.12
CA GLY A 92 0.89 28.21 -26.04
C GLY A 92 2.31 28.20 -25.44
N ARG A 93 2.49 28.62 -24.17
CA ARG A 93 3.81 28.69 -23.51
C ARG A 93 4.07 27.47 -22.60
N GLY A 94 4.67 26.44 -23.18
CA GLY A 94 5.19 25.27 -22.44
C GLY A 94 4.34 24.00 -22.56
N ARG A 95 4.86 22.91 -21.99
CA ARG A 95 4.24 21.57 -22.00
C ARG A 95 3.85 21.16 -20.56
N VAL A 96 2.76 20.42 -20.42
CA VAL A 96 2.40 19.77 -19.14
C VAL A 96 3.27 18.51 -18.98
N LYS A 97 4.18 18.48 -18.00
CA LYS A 97 5.09 17.35 -17.74
C LYS A 97 4.42 16.23 -16.92
N GLY A 98 4.90 15.00 -17.12
CA GLY A 98 4.60 13.81 -16.30
C GLY A 98 4.44 14.11 -14.82
N LEU A 99 3.28 13.86 -14.22
CA LEU A 99 3.16 13.84 -12.76
C LEU A 99 3.32 12.40 -12.29
N HIS A 100 4.47 12.10 -11.69
CA HIS A 100 4.77 10.77 -11.16
C HIS A 100 4.14 10.60 -9.77
N PHE A 101 2.80 10.47 -9.73
CA PHE A 101 2.01 10.54 -8.49
C PHE A 101 2.49 9.57 -7.39
N SER A 102 2.87 8.34 -7.76
CA SER A 102 3.35 7.34 -6.80
C SER A 102 4.67 7.76 -6.15
N GLN A 103 5.67 8.11 -6.97
CA GLN A 103 6.98 8.54 -6.46
C GLN A 103 6.86 9.81 -5.65
N ASN A 104 6.14 10.82 -6.15
CA ASN A 104 5.96 12.08 -5.43
C ASN A 104 5.29 11.87 -4.06
N THR A 105 4.33 10.94 -3.98
CA THR A 105 3.69 10.60 -2.70
C THR A 105 4.67 9.89 -1.78
N PHE A 106 5.47 8.96 -2.31
CA PHE A 106 6.47 8.24 -1.54
C PHE A 106 7.59 9.17 -1.04
N ASP A 107 8.10 10.07 -1.88
CA ASP A 107 9.12 11.05 -1.49
C ASP A 107 8.62 12.00 -0.38
N THR A 108 7.31 12.26 -0.31
CA THR A 108 6.72 13.19 0.66
C THR A 108 6.31 12.50 1.96
N GLU A 109 5.80 11.28 1.89
CA GLU A 109 5.16 10.59 3.02
C GLU A 109 5.91 9.30 3.40
N GLY A 110 7.03 8.99 2.75
CA GLY A 110 7.81 7.77 2.96
C GLY A 110 8.34 7.61 4.37
N ASP A 111 8.80 8.70 4.98
CA ASP A 111 9.24 8.69 6.39
C ASP A 111 8.12 8.26 7.33
N LYS A 112 6.90 8.79 7.13
CA LYS A 112 5.74 8.38 7.95
C LYS A 112 5.25 6.96 7.65
N VAL A 113 5.40 6.51 6.41
CA VAL A 113 5.16 5.11 6.07
C VAL A 113 6.15 4.22 6.83
N ALA A 114 7.43 4.60 6.89
CA ALA A 114 8.44 3.90 7.66
C ALA A 114 8.16 3.96 9.18
N ASP A 115 7.71 5.11 9.70
CA ASP A 115 7.31 5.26 11.10
C ASP A 115 6.17 4.31 11.47
N ILE A 116 5.10 4.23 10.66
CA ILE A 116 3.98 3.28 10.86
C ILE A 116 4.48 1.83 10.88
N LEU A 117 5.44 1.49 9.99
CA LEU A 117 6.04 0.16 9.98
C LEU A 117 6.90 -0.10 11.23
N ALA A 118 7.63 0.91 11.71
CA ALA A 118 8.55 0.80 12.83
C ALA A 118 7.85 0.81 14.21
N GLU A 119 6.85 1.67 14.41
CA GLU A 119 6.10 1.82 15.66
C GLU A 119 5.50 0.49 16.11
N LYS A 120 4.91 -0.27 15.18
CA LYS A 120 4.36 -1.59 15.48
C LYS A 120 5.39 -2.71 15.66
N ILE A 121 6.57 -2.57 15.06
CA ILE A 121 7.70 -3.48 15.35
C ILE A 121 8.16 -3.23 16.79
N ILE A 122 8.25 -1.97 17.21
CA ILE A 122 8.61 -1.58 18.57
C ILE A 122 7.55 -2.04 19.56
N ASP A 123 6.26 -1.81 19.31
CA ASP A 123 5.15 -2.32 20.16
C ASP A 123 5.23 -3.84 20.37
N LYS A 124 5.72 -4.58 19.37
CA LYS A 124 5.93 -6.03 19.44
C LYS A 124 7.19 -6.43 20.22
N MET A 125 8.22 -5.59 20.21
CA MET A 125 9.47 -5.81 20.94
C MET A 125 9.34 -5.41 22.41
N GLU A 126 8.48 -4.43 22.71
CA GLU A 126 8.28 -3.91 24.07
C GLU A 126 7.34 -4.78 24.91
N GLY A 127 6.39 -5.51 24.30
CA GLY A 127 5.61 -6.57 24.96
C GLY A 127 4.50 -6.07 25.88
#